data_AF-B2A7N7-F1
#
_entry.id   AF-B2A7N7-F1
#
_cell.length_a   1.000
_cell.length_b   1.000
_cell.length_c   1.000
_cell.angle_alpha   90.00
_cell.angle_beta   90.00
_cell.angle_gamma   90.00
#
_symmetry.space_group_name_H-M   'P 1'
#
loop_
_entity.id
_entity.type
_entity.pdbx_description
1 polymer ?
#
loop_
_entity_poly.entity_id
_entity_poly.type
_entity_poly.pdbx_seq_one_letter_code
_entity_poly.pdbx_strand_id
1 'polypeptide(L)'
;MNRTVIGIMLVVLGILFLLGNLGILSGALVLLLVGGGFLFFYYHSGKKASHRNIGLLIPGAILIMVGIYDFLIETLRMQYVEGYLFFIFLSVAFAGIYLIHTRNLKELSRGKRIWPLYPALGLFMFGILIVSERQLESEIVSVIFSNLFPIALIITGIIIVIRAVNK
;
A
#
# COMPACT_ATOMS: atom_id res chain seq x y z
N MET A 1 -19.89 -17.25 0.67
CA MET A 1 -20.49 -15.98 1.14
C MET A 1 -21.86 -15.85 0.50
N ASN A 2 -22.91 -15.54 1.27
CA ASN A 2 -24.27 -15.43 0.72
C ASN A 2 -24.37 -14.21 -0.22
N ARG A 3 -25.09 -14.33 -1.34
CA ARG A 3 -25.29 -13.22 -2.31
C ARG A 3 -25.88 -11.98 -1.64
N THR A 4 -26.74 -12.19 -0.63
CA THR A 4 -27.31 -11.12 0.20
C THR A 4 -26.22 -10.31 0.93
N VAL A 5 -25.20 -10.96 1.47
CA VAL A 5 -24.11 -10.29 2.21
C VAL A 5 -23.26 -9.44 1.26
N ILE A 6 -22.95 -9.97 0.07
CA ILE A 6 -22.24 -9.21 -0.98
C ILE A 6 -23.08 -7.99 -1.39
N GLY A 7 -24.39 -8.17 -1.60
CA GLY A 7 -25.30 -7.08 -1.94
C GLY A 7 -25.33 -5.98 -0.88
N ILE A 8 -25.45 -6.35 0.41
CA ILE A 8 -25.41 -5.39 1.53
C ILE A 8 -24.08 -4.65 1.56
N MET A 9 -22.94 -5.34 1.39
CA MET A 9 -21.63 -4.69 1.34
C MET A 9 -21.55 -3.67 0.21
N LEU A 10 -22.01 -4.00 -0.99
CA LEU A 10 -22.02 -3.08 -2.13
C LEU A 10 -22.89 -1.84 -1.88
N VAL A 11 -24.06 -2.02 -1.26
CA VAL A 11 -24.94 -0.91 -0.88
C VAL A 11 -24.26 0.00 0.15
N VAL A 12 -23.67 -0.56 1.21
CA VAL A 12 -22.97 0.22 2.24
C VAL A 12 -21.78 0.98 1.64
N LEU A 13 -20.98 0.33 0.79
CA LEU A 13 -19.89 0.98 0.08
C LEU A 13 -20.40 2.13 -0.80
N GLY A 14 -21.45 1.89 -1.60
CA GLY A 14 -22.06 2.91 -2.45
C GLY A 14 -22.55 4.12 -1.66
N ILE A 15 -23.19 3.90 -0.51
CA ILE A 15 -23.63 4.98 0.39
C ILE A 15 -22.42 5.76 0.93
N LEU A 16 -21.39 5.09 1.43
CA LEU A 16 -20.20 5.77 1.97
C LEU A 16 -19.50 6.63 0.91
N PHE A 17 -19.36 6.12 -0.31
CA PHE A 17 -18.78 6.89 -1.42
C PHE A 17 -19.68 8.07 -1.82
N LEU A 18 -20.99 7.89 -1.87
CA LEU A 18 -21.93 8.97 -2.16
C LEU A 18 -21.84 10.08 -1.10
N LEU A 19 -21.81 9.72 0.18
CA LEU A 19 -21.66 10.68 1.28
C LEU A 19 -20.32 11.43 1.23
N GLY A 20 -19.24 10.73 0.84
CA GLY A 20 -17.95 11.36 0.58
C GLY A 20 -18.01 12.37 -0.57
N ASN A 21 -18.62 11.99 -1.70
CA ASN A 21 -18.76 12.86 -2.87
C ASN A 21 -19.65 14.07 -2.64
N LEU A 22 -20.65 13.94 -1.75
CA LEU A 22 -21.50 15.05 -1.33
C LEU A 22 -20.81 16.00 -0.32
N GLY A 23 -19.58 15.69 0.10
CA GLY A 23 -18.84 16.46 1.10
C GLY A 23 -19.38 16.31 2.52
N ILE A 24 -20.26 15.33 2.78
CA ILE A 24 -20.81 15.06 4.11
C ILE A 24 -19.77 14.36 4.99
N LEU A 25 -18.98 13.47 4.39
CA LEU A 25 -17.85 12.80 5.03
C LEU A 25 -16.56 13.21 4.34
N SER A 26 -15.47 13.37 5.09
CA SER A 26 -14.15 13.57 4.49
C SER A 26 -13.70 12.32 3.74
N GLY A 27 -12.89 12.50 2.68
CA GLY A 27 -12.29 11.41 1.92
C GLY A 27 -11.53 10.45 2.83
N ALA A 28 -10.67 10.99 3.71
CA ALA A 28 -9.97 10.26 4.76
C ALA A 28 -10.90 9.37 5.59
N LEU A 29 -12.03 9.90 6.08
CA LEU A 29 -12.96 9.15 6.91
C LEU A 29 -13.64 8.01 6.14
N VAL A 30 -14.02 8.25 4.88
CA VAL A 30 -14.57 7.20 4.00
C VAL A 30 -13.56 6.06 3.83
N LEU A 31 -12.29 6.39 3.55
CA LEU A 31 -11.22 5.41 3.39
C LEU A 31 -10.99 4.60 4.68
N LEU A 32 -10.99 5.26 5.83
CA LEU A 32 -10.84 4.60 7.14
C LEU A 32 -12.02 3.66 7.44
N LEU A 33 -13.26 4.07 7.16
CA LEU A 33 -14.45 3.25 7.38
C LEU A 33 -14.47 2.03 6.47
N VAL A 34 -14.19 2.21 5.18
CA VAL A 34 -14.15 1.12 4.21
C VAL A 34 -12.99 0.16 4.54
N GLY A 35 -11.79 0.70 4.81
CA GLY A 35 -10.63 -0.09 5.20
C GLY A 35 -10.85 -0.86 6.51
N GLY A 36 -11.48 -0.22 7.50
CA GLY A 36 -11.92 -0.84 8.75
C GLY A 36 -12.92 -1.97 8.53
N GLY A 37 -13.88 -1.79 7.60
CA GLY A 37 -14.80 -2.83 7.18
C GLY A 37 -14.08 -4.05 6.59
N PHE A 38 -13.14 -3.84 5.66
CA PHE A 38 -12.31 -4.91 5.11
C PHE A 38 -11.51 -5.64 6.19
N LEU A 39 -10.91 -4.91 7.14
CA LEU A 39 -10.16 -5.49 8.26
C LEU A 39 -11.09 -6.30 9.18
N PHE A 40 -12.29 -5.79 9.47
CA PHE A 40 -13.31 -6.49 10.26
C PHE A 40 -13.70 -7.81 9.59
N PHE A 41 -14.02 -7.81 8.30
CA PHE A 41 -14.35 -9.02 7.56
C PHE A 41 -13.16 -9.98 7.45
N TYR A 42 -11.93 -9.47 7.36
CA TYR A 42 -10.73 -10.30 7.43
C TYR A 42 -10.67 -11.12 8.73
N TYR A 43 -10.88 -10.50 9.89
CA TYR A 43 -10.91 -11.22 11.17
C TYR A 43 -12.11 -12.16 11.30
N HIS A 44 -13.26 -11.81 10.71
CA HIS A 44 -14.45 -12.66 10.72
C HIS A 44 -14.34 -13.88 9.78
N SER A 45 -13.50 -13.79 8.74
CA SER A 45 -13.33 -14.87 7.75
C SER A 45 -12.67 -16.14 8.31
N GLY A 46 -12.01 -16.08 9.46
CA GLY A 46 -11.40 -17.26 10.06
C GLY A 46 -10.72 -17.01 11.41
N LYS A 47 -10.68 -18.04 12.28
CA LYS A 47 -10.07 -17.95 13.61
C LYS A 47 -8.54 -17.89 13.58
N LYS A 48 -7.91 -18.60 12.64
CA LYS A 48 -6.45 -18.66 12.46
C LYS A 48 -6.06 -17.93 11.17
N ALA A 49 -4.87 -17.33 11.14
CA ALA A 49 -4.34 -16.65 9.95
C ALA A 49 -4.40 -17.51 8.69
N SER A 50 -4.11 -18.82 8.79
CA SER A 50 -4.17 -19.75 7.65
C SER A 50 -5.55 -19.92 7.00
N HIS A 51 -6.62 -19.59 7.70
CA HIS A 51 -8.00 -19.69 7.20
C HIS A 51 -8.60 -18.32 6.86
N ARG A 52 -7.91 -17.22 7.17
CA ARG A 52 -8.41 -15.88 6.88
C ARG A 52 -8.14 -15.50 5.44
N ASN A 53 -9.06 -14.76 4.84
CA ASN A 53 -8.93 -14.31 3.47
C ASN A 53 -8.00 -13.09 3.37
N ILE A 54 -6.75 -13.31 2.95
CA ILE A 54 -5.76 -12.24 2.74
C ILE A 54 -6.22 -11.17 1.73
N GLY A 55 -7.10 -11.53 0.79
CA GLY A 55 -7.67 -10.59 -0.17
C GLY A 55 -8.55 -9.51 0.46
N LEU A 56 -8.98 -9.67 1.71
CA LEU A 56 -9.62 -8.62 2.51
C LEU A 56 -8.59 -7.75 3.25
N LEU A 57 -7.50 -8.36 3.72
CA LEU A 57 -6.48 -7.65 4.47
C LEU A 57 -5.70 -6.64 3.60
N ILE A 58 -5.36 -7.01 2.37
CA ILE A 58 -4.57 -6.16 1.47
C ILE A 58 -5.27 -4.81 1.22
N PRO A 59 -6.50 -4.77 0.65
CA PRO A 59 -7.20 -3.49 0.45
C PRO A 59 -7.50 -2.81 1.78
N GLY A 60 -7.84 -3.55 2.85
CA GLY A 60 -8.10 -2.97 4.17
C GLY A 60 -6.90 -2.21 4.74
N ALA A 61 -5.71 -2.81 4.71
CA ALA A 61 -4.48 -2.20 5.20
C ALA A 61 -4.07 -0.98 4.37
N ILE A 62 -4.21 -1.06 3.04
CA ILE A 62 -3.91 0.06 2.13
C ILE A 62 -4.87 1.22 2.40
N LEU A 63 -6.18 0.98 2.40
CA LEU A 63 -7.18 2.02 2.62
C LEU A 63 -7.04 2.69 3.98
N ILE A 64 -6.74 1.93 5.04
CA ILE A 64 -6.45 2.50 6.36
C ILE A 64 -5.24 3.42 6.30
N MET A 65 -4.12 2.97 5.74
CA MET A 65 -2.90 3.79 5.70
C MET A 65 -3.05 5.02 4.80
N VAL A 66 -3.76 4.90 3.67
CA VAL A 66 -4.09 6.05 2.81
C VAL A 66 -5.03 7.01 3.52
N GLY A 67 -6.04 6.53 4.26
CA GLY A 67 -6.93 7.38 5.06
C GLY A 67 -6.20 8.10 6.19
N ILE A 68 -5.25 7.44 6.87
CA ILE A 68 -4.39 8.08 7.88
C ILE A 68 -3.49 9.13 7.23
N TYR A 69 -2.89 8.82 6.08
CA TYR A 69 -2.08 9.77 5.32
C TYR A 69 -2.89 11.03 4.96
N ASP A 70 -4.06 10.84 4.35
CA ASP A 70 -4.95 11.93 3.93
C ASP A 70 -5.34 12.82 5.11
N PHE A 71 -5.77 12.19 6.21
CA PHE A 71 -6.07 12.88 7.47
C PHE A 71 -4.89 13.70 8.01
N LEU A 72 -3.67 13.15 7.98
CA LEU A 72 -2.47 13.84 8.48
C LEU A 72 -2.05 15.01 7.58
N ILE A 73 -2.14 14.86 6.25
CA ILE A 73 -1.82 15.93 5.31
C ILE A 73 -2.79 17.10 5.48
N GLU A 74 -4.10 16.82 5.56
CA GLU A 74 -5.13 17.84 5.74
C GLU A 74 -5.01 18.53 7.11
N THR A 75 -4.87 17.74 8.19
CA THR A 75 -4.89 18.27 9.57
C THR A 75 -3.60 19.00 9.93
N LEU A 76 -2.44 18.44 9.57
CA LEU A 76 -1.14 19.02 9.92
C LEU A 76 -0.59 19.95 8.83
N ARG A 77 -1.36 20.19 7.75
CA ARG A 77 -0.98 21.05 6.61
C ARG A 77 0.39 20.69 6.01
N MET A 78 0.65 19.39 5.92
CA MET A 78 1.92 18.81 5.49
C MET A 78 2.02 18.66 3.97
N GLN A 79 1.51 19.63 3.21
CA GLN A 79 1.46 19.59 1.74
C GLN A 79 2.85 19.49 1.10
N TYR A 80 3.87 20.03 1.78
CA TYR A 80 5.26 19.98 1.35
C TYR A 80 5.90 18.59 1.51
N VAL A 81 5.20 17.55 1.96
CA VAL A 81 5.76 16.20 2.14
C VAL A 81 4.89 15.09 1.54
N GLU A 82 3.84 15.46 0.82
CA GLU A 82 2.81 14.57 0.27
C GLU A 82 3.39 13.36 -0.48
N GLY A 83 4.23 13.63 -1.48
CA GLY A 83 4.70 12.60 -2.41
C GLY A 83 5.43 11.45 -1.71
N TYR A 84 6.42 11.73 -0.87
CA TYR A 84 7.19 10.66 -0.23
C TYR A 84 6.43 10.02 0.94
N LEU A 85 5.68 10.80 1.74
CA LEU A 85 4.93 10.23 2.85
C LEU A 85 3.92 9.20 2.35
N PHE A 86 3.25 9.44 1.23
CA PHE A 86 2.34 8.48 0.62
C PHE A 86 3.00 7.09 0.44
N PHE A 87 4.20 7.05 -0.13
CA PHE A 87 4.94 5.80 -0.32
C PHE A 87 5.40 5.17 1.00
N ILE A 88 5.75 5.97 2.01
CA ILE A 88 6.05 5.48 3.35
C ILE A 88 4.81 4.84 4.00
N PHE A 89 3.64 5.46 3.91
CA PHE A 89 2.39 4.90 4.44
C PHE A 89 2.00 3.60 3.72
N LEU A 90 2.16 3.53 2.40
CA LEU A 90 1.97 2.27 1.67
C LEU A 90 2.99 1.19 2.08
N SER A 91 4.25 1.56 2.31
CA SER A 91 5.26 0.64 2.83
C SER A 91 4.83 0.05 4.18
N VAL A 92 4.34 0.89 5.09
CA VAL A 92 3.80 0.47 6.40
C VAL A 92 2.58 -0.43 6.23
N ALA A 93 1.70 -0.19 5.25
CA ALA A 93 0.58 -1.07 4.95
C ALA A 93 1.05 -2.50 4.61
N PHE A 94 2.03 -2.62 3.71
CA PHE A 94 2.59 -3.91 3.32
C PHE A 94 3.39 -4.60 4.44
N ALA A 95 4.15 -3.85 5.23
CA ALA A 95 4.77 -4.37 6.44
C ALA A 95 3.72 -4.87 7.45
N GLY A 96 2.61 -4.15 7.60
CA GLY A 96 1.45 -4.55 8.40
C GLY A 96 0.84 -5.86 7.94
N ILE A 97 0.68 -6.07 6.62
CA ILE A 97 0.21 -7.35 6.05
C ILE A 97 1.12 -8.51 6.48
N TYR A 98 2.44 -8.31 6.45
CA TYR A 98 3.39 -9.30 6.93
C TYR A 98 3.18 -9.63 8.41
N LEU A 99 3.10 -8.61 9.26
CA LEU A 99 2.95 -8.77 10.70
C LEU A 99 1.62 -9.42 11.10
N ILE A 100 0.53 -9.03 10.45
CA ILE A 100 -0.83 -9.47 10.78
C ILE A 100 -1.12 -10.88 10.24
N HIS A 101 -0.62 -11.22 9.05
CA HIS A 101 -1.02 -12.45 8.35
C HIS A 101 0.15 -13.37 8.06
N THR A 102 1.04 -13.01 7.14
CA THR A 102 1.95 -13.99 6.53
C THR A 102 3.03 -14.47 7.50
N ARG A 103 3.47 -13.67 8.47
CA ARG A 103 4.37 -14.09 9.56
C ARG A 103 3.83 -15.29 10.33
N ASN A 104 2.51 -15.36 10.49
CA ASN A 104 1.81 -16.36 11.30
C ASN A 104 1.53 -17.67 10.56
N LEU A 105 1.83 -17.76 9.26
CA LEU A 105 1.65 -18.95 8.43
C LEU A 105 2.83 -19.91 8.57
N LYS A 106 2.93 -20.60 9.72
CA LYS A 106 4.06 -21.49 10.05
C LYS A 106 4.29 -22.62 9.04
N GLU A 107 3.25 -23.06 8.36
CA GLU A 107 3.30 -24.09 7.30
C GLU A 107 4.08 -23.62 6.04
N LEU A 108 4.23 -22.31 5.85
CA LEU A 108 4.93 -21.75 4.70
C LEU A 108 6.44 -21.58 4.97
N SER A 109 7.24 -21.84 3.94
CA SER A 109 8.67 -21.52 3.96
C SER A 109 8.89 -20.02 4.21
N ARG A 110 10.06 -19.66 4.76
CA ARG A 110 10.37 -18.25 5.09
C ARG A 110 10.23 -17.34 3.87
N GLY A 111 10.71 -17.77 2.70
CA GLY A 111 10.58 -17.02 1.44
C GLY A 111 9.12 -16.72 1.05
N LYS A 112 8.23 -17.70 1.23
CA LYS A 112 6.78 -17.51 0.95
C LYS A 112 6.10 -16.59 1.97
N ARG A 113 6.63 -16.43 3.19
CA ARG A 113 6.05 -15.54 4.20
C ARG A 113 6.45 -14.08 4.04
N ILE A 114 7.68 -13.82 3.60
CA ILE A 114 8.23 -12.46 3.51
C ILE A 114 7.78 -11.69 2.27
N TRP A 115 6.92 -12.28 1.42
CA TRP A 115 6.52 -11.62 0.18
C TRP A 115 5.98 -10.19 0.36
N PRO A 116 5.21 -9.82 1.41
CA PRO A 116 4.73 -8.45 1.56
C PRO A 116 5.87 -7.47 1.87
N LEU A 117 7.01 -7.94 2.37
CA LEU A 117 8.15 -7.10 2.65
C LEU A 117 8.88 -6.65 1.37
N TYR A 118 8.73 -7.35 0.24
CA TYR A 118 9.30 -6.91 -1.03
C TYR A 118 8.67 -5.60 -1.54
N PRO A 119 7.34 -5.48 -1.72
CA PRO A 119 6.74 -4.20 -2.06
C PRO A 119 6.92 -3.18 -0.94
N ALA A 120 6.88 -3.58 0.34
CA ALA A 120 7.15 -2.64 1.44
C ALA A 120 8.53 -1.98 1.31
N LEU A 121 9.57 -2.78 1.07
CA LEU A 121 10.94 -2.28 0.88
C LEU A 121 11.05 -1.42 -0.37
N GLY A 122 10.45 -1.85 -1.49
CA GLY A 122 10.46 -1.07 -2.74
C GLY A 122 9.81 0.31 -2.57
N LEU A 123 8.64 0.36 -1.94
CA LEU A 123 7.92 1.60 -1.64
C LEU A 123 8.69 2.48 -0.67
N PHE A 124 9.32 1.88 0.36
CA PHE A 124 10.14 2.62 1.32
C PHE A 124 11.35 3.27 0.65
N MET A 125 12.08 2.50 -0.16
CA MET A 125 13.23 3.00 -0.91
C MET A 125 12.82 4.08 -1.91
N PHE A 126 11.66 3.93 -2.54
CA PHE A 126 11.12 4.94 -3.45
C PHE A 126 10.74 6.23 -2.72
N GLY A 127 10.11 6.12 -1.55
CA GLY A 127 9.84 7.26 -0.68
C GLY A 127 11.12 7.99 -0.28
N ILE A 128 12.17 7.27 0.13
CA ILE A 128 13.49 7.85 0.44
C ILE A 128 14.10 8.55 -0.78
N LEU A 129 13.98 7.96 -1.96
CA LEU A 129 14.50 8.55 -3.20
C LEU A 129 13.86 9.91 -3.48
N ILE A 130 12.54 10.03 -3.32
CA ILE A 130 11.81 11.29 -3.49
C ILE A 130 12.26 12.35 -2.47
N VAL A 131 12.47 11.96 -1.20
CA VAL A 131 13.01 12.88 -0.18
C VAL A 131 14.41 13.34 -0.56
N SER A 132 15.25 12.42 -1.04
CA SER A 132 16.64 12.68 -1.39
C SER A 132 16.74 13.65 -2.56
N GLU A 133 15.94 13.44 -3.61
CA GLU A 133 15.85 14.36 -4.76
C GLU A 133 15.50 15.78 -4.29
N ARG A 134 14.55 15.90 -3.36
CA ARG A 134 14.05 17.20 -2.91
C ARG A 134 14.99 17.94 -1.96
N GLN A 135 15.69 17.24 -1.07
CA GLN A 135 16.59 17.86 -0.09
C GLN A 135 17.99 18.12 -0.64
N LEU A 136 18.41 17.35 -1.63
CA LEU A 136 19.69 17.53 -2.28
C LEU A 136 19.49 18.47 -3.47
N GLU A 137 19.44 19.78 -3.21
CA GLU A 137 19.50 20.87 -4.23
C GLU A 137 20.87 20.93 -4.95
N SER A 138 21.43 19.76 -5.27
CA SER A 138 22.65 19.62 -6.03
C SER A 138 22.29 19.29 -7.47
N GLU A 139 22.76 20.10 -8.42
CA GLU A 139 22.62 19.81 -9.86
C GLU A 139 23.08 18.38 -10.19
N ILE A 140 24.13 17.89 -9.52
CA ILE A 140 24.67 16.54 -9.69
C ILE A 140 23.63 15.47 -9.32
N VAL A 141 22.93 15.67 -8.20
CA VAL A 141 21.92 14.72 -7.71
C VAL A 141 20.71 14.69 -8.64
N SER A 142 20.30 15.86 -9.13
CA SER A 142 19.21 15.96 -10.12
C SER A 142 19.55 15.20 -11.41
N VAL A 143 20.76 15.35 -11.95
CA VAL A 143 21.20 14.65 -13.17
C VAL A 143 21.27 13.13 -12.96
N ILE A 144 21.74 12.68 -11.79
CA ILE A 144 21.79 11.26 -11.45
C ILE A 144 20.38 10.66 -11.39
N PHE A 145 19.45 11.28 -10.66
CA PHE A 145 18.11 10.70 -10.47
C PHE A 145 17.21 10.86 -11.70
N SER A 146 17.32 11.97 -12.44
CA SER A 146 16.49 12.20 -13.64
C SER A 146 16.94 11.40 -14.86
N ASN A 147 18.25 11.14 -14.99
CA ASN A 147 18.79 10.51 -16.21
C ASN A 147 19.48 9.17 -15.91
N LEU A 148 20.51 9.17 -15.06
CA LEU A 148 21.36 7.98 -14.89
C LEU A 148 20.63 6.82 -14.22
N PHE A 149 19.75 7.10 -13.25
CA PHE A 149 18.99 6.07 -12.54
C PHE A 149 17.96 5.36 -13.45
N PRO A 150 17.10 6.06 -14.23
CA PRO A 150 16.26 5.44 -15.24
C PRO A 150 17.05 4.63 -16.28
N ILE A 151 18.16 5.16 -16.79
CA ILE A 151 19.02 4.46 -17.75
C ILE A 151 19.56 3.16 -17.14
N ALA A 152 20.05 3.19 -15.90
CA ALA A 152 20.54 2.01 -15.21
C ALA A 152 19.44 0.96 -15.01
N LEU A 153 18.20 1.37 -14.68
CA LEU A 153 17.05 0.49 -14.58
C LEU A 153 16.70 -0.17 -15.92
N ILE A 154 16.68 0.62 -17.00
CA ILE A 154 16.43 0.10 -18.35
C ILE A 154 17.48 -0.94 -18.75
N ILE A 155 18.77 -0.62 -18.59
CA ILE A 155 19.87 -1.54 -18.90
C ILE A 155 19.75 -2.82 -18.07
N THR A 156 19.52 -2.69 -16.76
CA THR A 156 19.37 -3.84 -15.86
C THR A 156 18.16 -4.70 -16.24
N GLY A 157 17.03 -4.06 -16.56
CA GLY A 157 15.83 -4.73 -17.04
C GLY A 157 16.06 -5.52 -18.32
N ILE A 158 16.73 -4.91 -19.32
CA ILE A 158 17.09 -5.56 -20.58
C ILE A 158 17.98 -6.80 -20.32
N ILE A 159 19.01 -6.67 -19.48
CA ILE A 159 19.91 -7.78 -19.15
C ILE A 159 19.13 -8.95 -18.52
N ILE A 160 18.19 -8.66 -17.62
CA ILE A 160 17.36 -9.70 -16.98
C ILE A 160 16.47 -10.39 -18.02
N VAL A 161 15.81 -9.63 -18.91
CA VAL A 161 14.94 -10.18 -19.95
C VAL A 161 15.74 -11.09 -20.90
N ILE A 162 16.91 -10.65 -21.37
CA ILE A 162 17.77 -11.45 -22.24
C ILE A 162 18.16 -12.77 -21.56
N ARG A 163 18.56 -12.72 -20.28
CA ARG A 163 18.92 -13.92 -19.52
C ARG A 163 17.73 -14.85 -19.26
N ALA A 164 16.52 -14.33 -19.15
CA ALA A 164 15.32 -15.13 -18.94
C ALA A 164 14.86 -15.83 -20.22
N VAL A 165 15.01 -15.21 -21.39
CA VAL A 165 14.64 -15.78 -22.69
C VAL A 165 15.67 -16.80 -23.19
N ASN A 166 16.96 -16.61 -22.88
CA ASN A 166 18.03 -17.52 -23.29
C ASN A 166 18.20 -18.75 -22.37
N LYS A 167 17.25 -18.98 -21.44
CA LYS A 167 17.17 -20.17 -20.59
C LYS A 167 16.05 -21.07 -21.07
#